data_AF-A0A920NE50-F1
#
_entry.id   AF-A0A920NE50-F1
#
_cell.length_a   1.000
_cell.length_b   1.000
_cell.length_c   1.000
_cell.angle_alpha   90.00
_cell.angle_beta   90.00
_cell.angle_gamma   90.00
#
_symmetry.space_group_name_H-M   'P 1'
#
loop_
_entity.id
_entity.type
_entity.pdbx_description
1 polymer ?
#
loop_
_entity_poly.entity_id
_entity_poly.type
_entity_poly.pdbx_seq_one_letter_code
_entity_poly.pdbx_strand_id
1 'polypeptide(L)'
;MRTPGNDEDLISGFLFNERIIENFSDIENIEKIGEKVGDFNIQNKIVATINNTKNIDIGKIKRNFITNSSCGFVEKLHLKQLK
;
A
#
# COMPACT_ATOMS: atom_id res chain seq x y z
N MET A 1 6.86 0.12 -10.96
CA MET A 1 6.22 -1.07 -11.60
C MET A 1 6.29 -2.23 -10.62
N ARG A 2 5.22 -3.02 -10.55
CA ARG A 2 5.14 -4.20 -9.69
C ARG A 2 5.95 -5.34 -10.30
N THR A 3 6.89 -5.91 -9.54
CA THR A 3 7.47 -7.23 -9.86
C THR A 3 6.60 -8.29 -9.20
N PRO A 4 5.93 -9.18 -9.97
CA PRO A 4 5.11 -10.23 -9.38
C PRO A 4 5.92 -11.10 -8.42
N GLY A 5 5.41 -11.32 -7.20
CA GLY A 5 6.07 -12.12 -6.17
C GLY A 5 6.72 -11.30 -5.05
N ASN A 6 7.14 -10.06 -5.32
CA ASN A 6 7.81 -9.19 -4.33
C ASN A 6 6.90 -8.08 -3.82
N ASP A 7 5.63 -8.41 -3.59
CA ASP A 7 4.60 -7.44 -3.21
C ASP A 7 4.84 -6.87 -1.80
N GLU A 8 5.38 -7.68 -0.89
CA GLU A 8 5.69 -7.29 0.49
C GLU A 8 6.83 -6.26 0.52
N ASP A 9 7.91 -6.48 -0.23
CA ASP A 9 9.02 -5.53 -0.38
C ASP A 9 8.54 -4.21 -1.01
N LEU A 10 7.66 -4.31 -2.01
CA LEU A 10 7.11 -3.14 -2.68
C LEU A 10 6.29 -2.28 -1.71
N ILE A 11 5.42 -2.90 -0.92
CA ILE A 11 4.57 -2.19 0.04
C ILE A 11 5.37 -1.63 1.19
N SER A 12 6.28 -2.42 1.75
CA SER A 12 7.12 -1.98 2.87
C SER A 12 8.03 -0.82 2.46
N GLY A 13 8.69 -0.91 1.29
CA GLY A 13 9.48 0.18 0.73
C GLY A 13 8.65 1.42 0.41
N PHE A 14 7.43 1.24 -0.07
CA PHE A 14 6.50 2.34 -0.32
C PHE A 14 6.07 3.04 0.97
N LEU A 15 5.65 2.29 1.98
CA LEU A 15 5.27 2.83 3.30
C LEU A 15 6.42 3.58 3.96
N PHE A 16 7.65 3.08 3.81
CA PHE A 16 8.86 3.72 4.34
C PHE A 16 9.19 5.02 3.58
N ASN A 17 9.15 5.00 2.24
CA ASN A 17 9.46 6.17 1.41
C ASN A 17 8.47 7.32 1.65
N GLU A 18 7.19 7.00 1.79
CA GLU A 18 6.14 7.97 2.13
C GLU A 18 6.16 8.39 3.62
N ARG A 19 7.12 7.90 4.41
CA ARG A 19 7.25 8.15 5.86
C ARG A 19 6.00 7.80 6.67
N ILE A 20 5.26 6.79 6.22
CA ILE A 20 4.11 6.23 6.95
C ILE A 20 4.60 5.36 8.10
N ILE A 21 5.72 4.65 7.88
CA ILE A 21 6.47 3.91 8.90
C ILE A 21 7.90 4.44 8.98
N GLU A 22 8.53 4.32 10.14
CA GLU A 22 9.95 4.64 10.32
C GLU A 22 10.80 3.38 10.39
N ASN A 23 10.21 2.27 10.84
CA ASN A 23 10.86 0.98 10.93
C ASN A 23 9.99 -0.08 10.26
N PHE A 24 10.62 -1.05 9.60
CA PHE A 24 9.89 -2.19 9.03
C PHE A 24 9.14 -3.01 10.09
N SER A 25 9.63 -3.01 11.33
CA SER A 25 8.96 -3.61 12.49
C SER A 25 7.64 -2.96 12.88
N ASP A 26 7.32 -1.78 12.34
CA ASP A 26 6.02 -1.13 12.54
C ASP A 26 4.90 -1.84 11.76
N ILE A 27 5.25 -2.61 10.73
CA ILE A 27 4.32 -3.43 9.97
C ILE A 27 4.05 -4.72 10.74
N GLU A 28 2.79 -4.93 11.10
CA GLU A 28 2.34 -6.13 11.80
C GLU A 28 2.03 -7.27 10.82
N ASN A 29 1.39 -6.96 9.69
CA ASN A 29 0.97 -7.97 8.72
C ASN A 29 0.80 -7.36 7.33
N ILE A 30 1.00 -8.16 6.28
CA ILE A 30 0.73 -7.81 4.89
C ILE A 30 -0.03 -8.98 4.26
N GLU A 31 -1.26 -8.73 3.82
CA GLU A 31 -2.13 -9.77 3.27
C GLU A 31 -2.69 -9.39 1.90
N LYS A 32 -2.60 -10.32 0.95
CA LYS A 32 -3.24 -10.19 -0.36
C LYS A 32 -4.72 -10.56 -0.21
N ILE A 33 -5.60 -9.61 -0.51
CA ILE A 33 -7.05 -9.78 -0.37
C ILE A 33 -7.76 -9.63 -1.72
N GLY A 34 -9.03 -10.06 -1.76
CA GLY A 34 -9.88 -9.95 -2.93
C GLY A 34 -9.73 -11.10 -3.91
N GLU A 35 -10.55 -11.05 -4.95
CA GLU A 35 -10.60 -12.09 -5.98
C GLU A 35 -9.41 -11.99 -6.92
N LYS A 36 -8.98 -13.14 -7.44
CA LYS A 36 -8.01 -13.18 -8.52
C LYS A 36 -8.69 -12.70 -9.80
N VAL A 37 -8.10 -11.71 -10.46
CA VAL A 37 -8.69 -11.07 -11.63
C VAL A 37 -7.73 -11.08 -12.82
N GLY A 38 -8.30 -11.11 -14.03
CA GLY A 38 -7.58 -11.14 -15.30
C GLY A 38 -7.03 -12.51 -15.70
N ASP A 39 -6.47 -12.60 -16.90
CA ASP A 39 -6.00 -13.85 -17.53
C ASP A 39 -4.89 -14.56 -16.74
N PHE A 40 -4.18 -13.80 -15.91
CA PHE A 40 -3.07 -14.29 -15.07
C PHE A 40 -3.49 -14.60 -13.63
N ASN A 41 -4.77 -14.47 -13.29
CA ASN A 41 -5.34 -14.82 -11.99
C ASN A 41 -4.61 -14.11 -10.82
N ILE A 42 -4.37 -12.80 -10.97
CA ILE A 42 -3.55 -12.01 -10.05
C ILE A 42 -4.44 -11.35 -8.99
N GLN A 43 -4.01 -11.37 -7.73
CA GLN A 43 -4.58 -10.51 -6.69
C GLN A 43 -3.87 -9.16 -6.71
N ASN A 44 -4.64 -8.10 -6.97
CA ASN A 44 -4.17 -6.72 -7.08
C ASN A 44 -4.48 -5.86 -5.85
N LYS A 45 -5.04 -6.45 -4.78
CA LYS A 45 -5.36 -5.73 -3.56
C LYS A 45 -4.60 -6.32 -2.40
N ILE A 46 -3.96 -5.44 -1.63
CA ILE A 46 -3.14 -5.81 -0.48
C ILE A 46 -3.51 -4.91 0.69
N VAL A 47 -3.60 -5.50 1.87
CA VAL A 47 -3.83 -4.79 3.13
C VAL A 47 -2.60 -4.97 3.99
N ALA A 48 -2.01 -3.85 4.41
CA ALA A 48 -0.96 -3.84 5.40
C ALA A 48 -1.52 -3.31 6.72
N THR A 49 -1.30 -4.05 7.80
CA THR A 49 -1.63 -3.64 9.17
C THR A 49 -0.37 -3.05 9.80
N ILE A 50 -0.49 -1.86 10.37
CA ILE A 50 0.62 -1.10 10.94
C ILE A 50 0.24 -0.75 12.38
N ASN A 51 1.10 -1.10 13.34
CA ASN A 51 0.83 -0.91 14.77
C ASN A 51 1.32 0.45 15.30
N ASN A 52 2.19 1.14 14.54
CA ASN A 52 2.74 2.43 14.94
C ASN A 52 2.13 3.57 14.11
N THR A 53 1.15 4.28 14.69
CA THR A 53 0.48 5.41 14.02
C THR A 53 1.06 6.77 14.41
N LYS A 54 2.20 6.82 15.13
CA LYS A 54 2.72 8.05 15.75
C LYS A 54 2.96 9.21 14.77
N ASN A 55 3.28 8.91 13.50
CA ASN A 55 3.57 9.92 12.48
C ASN A 55 2.63 9.88 11.25
N ILE A 56 1.50 9.17 11.34
CA ILE A 56 0.57 9.03 10.22
C ILE A 56 -0.38 10.23 10.18
N ASP A 57 -0.05 11.24 9.38
CA ASP A 57 -0.98 12.33 9.03
C ASP A 57 -1.85 11.90 7.84
N ILE A 58 -2.96 11.22 8.14
CA ILE A 58 -3.92 10.67 7.17
C ILE A 58 -4.41 11.75 6.18
N GLY A 59 -4.47 13.01 6.61
CA GLY A 59 -4.88 14.14 5.77
C GLY A 59 -3.86 14.45 4.67
N LYS A 60 -2.57 14.36 4.96
CA LYS A 60 -1.49 14.53 3.97
C LYS A 60 -1.40 13.34 3.02
N ILE A 61 -1.52 12.13 3.56
CA ILE A 61 -1.45 10.88 2.78
C ILE A 61 -2.57 10.85 1.74
N LYS A 62 -3.84 11.13 2.09
CA LYS A 62 -4.95 11.18 1.11
C LYS A 62 -4.72 12.15 -0.05
N ARG A 63 -3.98 13.24 0.16
CA ARG A 63 -3.75 14.30 -0.84
C ARG A 63 -2.58 13.98 -1.77
N ASN A 64 -1.53 13.32 -1.26
CA ASN A 64 -0.35 12.92 -2.04
C ASN A 64 -0.58 11.63 -2.86
N PHE A 65 -1.54 10.79 -2.45
CA PHE A 65 -1.81 9.49 -3.06
C PHE A 65 -2.70 9.54 -4.31
N ILE A 66 -3.17 10.72 -4.72
CA ILE A 66 -3.67 10.91 -6.09
C ILE A 66 -2.45 11.02 -7.00
N THR A 67 -1.71 9.92 -7.14
CA THR A 67 -0.58 9.85 -8.06
C THR A 67 -1.15 9.78 -9.47
N ASN A 68 -1.11 10.91 -10.19
CA ASN A 68 -1.38 10.93 -11.62
C ASN A 68 -0.20 10.25 -12.33
N SER A 69 -0.24 8.93 -12.48
CA SER A 69 0.66 8.21 -13.36
C SER A 69 0.46 8.75 -14.78
N SER A 70 1.47 9.40 -15.38
CA SER A 70 1.42 9.93 -16.76
C SER A 70 1.21 8.88 -17.86
N CYS A 71 0.94 7.63 -17.49
CA CYS A 71 0.63 6.53 -18.39
C CYS A 71 -0.71 5.89 -18.00
N GLY A 72 -1.81 6.64 -18.10
CA GLY A 72 -3.21 6.13 -18.21
C GLY A 72 -3.76 5.15 -17.17
N PHE A 73 -3.01 4.74 -16.14
CA PHE A 73 -3.41 3.76 -15.14
C PHE A 73 -3.66 4.47 -13.81
N VAL A 74 -4.92 4.50 -13.39
CA VAL A 74 -5.35 5.09 -12.12
C VAL A 74 -5.30 3.99 -11.06
N GLU A 75 -4.29 4.03 -10.21
CA GLU A 75 -4.19 3.15 -9.05
C GLU A 75 -4.84 3.83 -7.84
N LYS A 76 -5.96 3.27 -7.35
CA LYS A 76 -6.77 3.90 -6.29
C LYS A 76 -6.45 3.29 -4.93
N LEU A 77 -5.59 3.94 -4.16
CA LEU A 77 -5.26 3.50 -2.80
C LEU A 77 -6.27 4.05 -1.79
N HIS A 78 -6.84 3.17 -0.95
CA HIS A 78 -7.75 3.55 0.14
C HIS A 78 -7.12 3.23 1.48
N LEU A 79 -6.84 4.25 2.29
CA LEU A 79 -6.53 4.06 3.71
C LEU A 79 -7.82 4.05 4.53
N LYS A 80 -7.99 3.01 5.34
CA LYS A 80 -9.04 2.89 6.34
C LYS A 80 -8.40 2.60 7.69
N GLN A 81 -8.65 3.45 8.68
CA GLN A 81 -8.27 3.19 10.06
C GLN A 81 -9.22 2.12 10.62
N LEU A 82 -8.67 0.98 11.04
CA LEU A 82 -9.39 0.00 11.86
C LEU A 82 -9.27 0.47 13.31
N LYS A 83 -10.41 0.47 14.01
CA LYS A 83 -10.60 1.10 15.32
C LYS A 83 -10.27 0.12 16.44
#